data_AF-A0A093V536-F1
#
_entry.id   AF-A0A093V536-F1
#
_cell.length_a   1.000
_cell.length_b   1.000
_cell.length_c   1.000
_cell.angle_alpha   90.00
_cell.angle_beta   90.00
_cell.angle_gamma   90.00
#
_symmetry.space_group_name_H-M   'P 1'
#
loop_
_entity.id
_entity.type
_entity.pdbx_description
1 polymer ?
#
loop_
_entity_poly.entity_id
_entity_poly.type
_entity_poly.pdbx_seq_one_letter_code
_entity_poly.pdbx_strand_id
1 'polypeptide(L)'
;MLMDFIPPSPDPAVPGSLPPSADIPVAPPPWTLKAKLWTFIYRDINETNTSEPTTSLNPNNAAEILQDVLAPGSYNPMEVIHPDALRRLDNGKSQLNGMGSAAKALLIIRYDDSDVGPYDEVMVIPGFFVNPHTGKRHARISNIYVSTDASVWNGRRNWNLKISPSTEHASSLNLSVNGIN
;
A
#
# COMPACT_ATOMS: atom_id res chain seq x y z
N MET A 1 18.81 -5.29 -20.59
CA MET A 1 19.19 -4.60 -19.34
C MET A 1 18.20 -3.45 -19.21
N LEU A 2 17.20 -3.57 -18.33
CA LEU A 2 16.27 -2.46 -18.08
C LEU A 2 17.09 -1.38 -17.37
N MET A 3 17.09 -0.14 -17.86
CA MET A 3 17.70 0.96 -17.11
C MET A 3 16.85 1.17 -15.85
N ASP A 4 17.49 1.26 -14.69
CA ASP A 4 16.80 1.61 -13.45
C ASP A 4 16.22 3.02 -13.62
N PHE A 5 14.91 3.15 -13.43
CA PHE A 5 14.25 4.44 -13.51
C PHE A 5 14.73 5.32 -12.36
N ILE A 6 15.36 6.45 -12.69
CA ILE A 6 15.72 7.50 -11.74
C ILE A 6 14.84 8.71 -12.07
N PRO A 7 13.96 9.15 -11.15
CA PRO A 7 13.10 10.28 -11.43
C PRO A 7 13.93 11.57 -11.57
N PRO A 8 13.57 12.47 -12.51
CA PRO A 8 14.32 13.70 -12.76
C PRO A 8 14.25 14.64 -11.56
N SER A 9 15.33 15.35 -11.27
CA SER A 9 15.39 16.31 -10.15
C SER A 9 14.18 17.25 -10.10
N PRO A 10 13.69 17.62 -8.91
CA PRO A 10 12.63 18.61 -8.76
C PRO A 10 12.92 19.89 -9.54
N ASP A 11 11.91 20.39 -10.24
CA ASP A 11 12.00 21.59 -11.08
C ASP A 11 10.89 22.58 -10.67
N PRO A 12 11.22 23.77 -10.15
CA PRO A 12 10.24 24.81 -9.80
C PRO A 12 9.26 25.18 -10.92
N ALA A 13 9.62 24.95 -12.20
CA ALA A 13 8.74 25.18 -13.34
C ALA A 13 7.66 24.09 -13.53
N VAL A 14 7.83 22.93 -12.91
CA VAL A 14 6.90 21.79 -12.99
C VAL A 14 6.03 21.74 -11.72
N PRO A 15 4.71 21.99 -11.81
CA PRO A 15 3.82 21.94 -10.66
C PRO A 15 3.88 20.59 -9.94
N GLY A 16 3.99 20.62 -8.61
CA GLY A 16 4.04 19.43 -7.76
C GLY A 16 5.37 18.67 -7.77
N SER A 17 6.40 19.18 -8.47
CA SER A 17 7.72 18.53 -8.50
C SER A 17 8.55 18.78 -7.24
N LEU A 18 8.29 19.88 -6.52
CA LEU A 18 8.99 20.29 -5.30
C LEU A 18 8.40 19.61 -4.05
N PRO A 19 9.19 19.41 -2.99
CA PRO A 19 8.68 19.01 -1.70
C PRO A 19 7.69 20.04 -1.14
N PRO A 20 6.69 19.62 -0.35
CA PRO A 20 5.68 20.52 0.21
C PRO A 20 6.24 21.49 1.25
N SER A 21 7.44 21.21 1.79
CA SER A 21 8.18 22.09 2.69
C SER A 21 9.68 21.98 2.44
N ALA A 22 10.43 23.06 2.70
CA ALA A 22 11.85 23.16 2.40
C ALA A 22 12.76 22.28 3.29
N ASP A 23 12.24 21.80 4.42
CA ASP A 23 12.92 20.89 5.35
C ASP A 23 12.86 19.42 4.91
N ILE A 24 12.02 19.07 3.94
CA ILE A 24 11.96 17.72 3.38
C ILE A 24 13.14 17.52 2.41
N PRO A 25 14.09 16.61 2.72
CA PRO A 25 15.22 16.37 1.83
C PRO A 25 14.79 15.65 0.56
N VAL A 26 15.46 15.96 -0.55
CA VAL A 26 15.33 15.23 -1.81
C VAL A 26 16.35 14.11 -1.83
N ALA A 27 15.88 12.86 -1.80
CA ALA A 27 16.73 11.68 -1.74
C ALA A 27 16.43 10.74 -2.93
N PRO A 28 17.27 10.74 -3.99
CA PRO A 28 17.09 9.85 -5.14
C PRO A 28 17.46 8.38 -4.80
N PRO A 29 16.92 7.39 -5.53
CA PRO A 29 17.30 5.99 -5.35
C PRO A 29 18.72 5.70 -5.88
N PRO A 30 19.37 4.60 -5.46
CA PRO A 30 18.90 3.61 -4.49
C PRO A 30 19.15 4.06 -3.03
N TRP A 31 18.23 3.73 -2.14
CA TRP A 31 18.37 3.99 -0.70
C TRP A 31 19.01 2.83 0.04
N THR A 32 19.76 3.15 1.09
CA THR A 32 20.22 2.15 2.07
C THR A 32 19.30 2.18 3.29
N LEU A 33 18.69 1.03 3.61
CA LEU A 33 17.69 0.93 4.66
C LEU A 33 18.18 0.01 5.78
N LYS A 34 18.06 0.45 7.03
CA LYS A 34 18.23 -0.39 8.21
C LYS A 34 16.91 -0.45 8.96
N ALA A 35 16.32 -1.65 9.07
CA ALA A 35 14.97 -1.80 9.60
C ALA A 35 14.78 -2.99 10.54
N LYS A 36 13.80 -2.85 11.43
CA LYS A 36 13.15 -3.95 12.15
C LYS A 36 11.78 -4.20 11.50
N LEU A 37 11.47 -5.45 11.24
CA LEU A 37 10.24 -5.87 10.55
C LEU A 37 9.44 -6.82 11.43
N TRP A 38 8.17 -6.51 11.63
CA TRP A 38 7.17 -7.42 12.19
C TRP A 38 6.14 -7.75 11.11
N THR A 39 5.97 -9.04 10.83
CA THR A 39 5.02 -9.53 9.82
C THR A 39 3.91 -10.31 10.49
N PHE A 40 2.68 -9.91 10.22
CA PHE A 40 1.48 -10.59 10.68
C PHE A 40 0.79 -11.21 9.48
N ILE A 41 0.87 -12.53 9.35
CA ILE A 41 0.17 -13.26 8.29
C ILE A 41 -1.24 -13.55 8.77
N TYR A 42 -2.23 -13.21 7.94
CA TYR A 42 -3.64 -13.39 8.27
C TYR A 42 -4.44 -13.91 7.08
N ARG A 43 -5.66 -14.34 7.39
CA ARG A 43 -6.71 -14.70 6.43
C ARG A 43 -7.98 -13.97 6.84
N ASP A 44 -8.88 -13.74 5.89
CA ASP A 44 -10.20 -13.20 6.22
C ASP A 44 -10.93 -14.20 7.12
N ILE A 45 -11.63 -13.69 8.13
CA ILE A 45 -12.61 -14.48 8.86
C ILE A 45 -13.84 -14.59 7.96
N ASN A 46 -14.31 -15.82 7.74
CA ASN A 46 -15.57 -16.03 7.03
C ASN A 46 -16.70 -15.48 7.89
N GLU A 47 -17.14 -14.25 7.65
CA GLU A 47 -18.43 -13.79 8.15
C GLU A 47 -19.52 -14.44 7.29
N THR A 48 -20.03 -15.58 7.77
CA THR A 48 -21.29 -16.12 7.29
C THR A 48 -22.42 -15.19 7.69
N ASN A 49 -23.05 -14.57 6.68
CA ASN A 49 -24.39 -13.97 6.68
C ASN A 49 -24.62 -12.76 7.59
N THR A 50 -24.68 -11.56 7.01
CA THR A 50 -25.95 -10.81 6.98
C THR A 50 -25.91 -9.75 5.88
N SER A 51 -26.80 -9.92 4.92
CA SER A 51 -27.23 -8.91 3.97
C SER A 51 -27.95 -7.78 4.73
N GLU A 52 -27.21 -6.90 5.37
CA GLU A 52 -27.71 -5.58 5.76
C GLU A 52 -27.02 -4.56 4.84
N PRO A 53 -27.77 -3.75 4.07
CA PRO A 53 -27.19 -2.73 3.23
C PRO A 53 -26.74 -1.58 4.13
N THR A 54 -25.65 -1.79 4.88
CA THR A 54 -24.89 -0.66 5.36
C THR A 54 -24.26 -0.04 4.12
N THR A 55 -24.80 1.09 3.68
CA THR A 55 -24.17 1.91 2.65
C THR A 55 -22.74 2.15 3.12
N SER A 56 -21.79 1.43 2.52
CA SER A 56 -20.44 1.45 3.04
C SER A 56 -19.90 2.86 2.94
N LEU A 57 -19.46 3.44 4.06
CA LEU A 57 -18.86 4.79 4.05
C LEU A 57 -17.58 4.85 3.21
N ASN A 58 -16.99 3.68 2.91
CA ASN A 58 -15.84 3.55 2.04
C ASN A 58 -16.32 3.29 0.60
N PRO A 59 -16.18 4.24 -0.34
CA PRO A 59 -16.56 4.03 -1.74
C PRO A 59 -15.77 2.89 -2.40
N ASN A 60 -14.57 2.58 -1.90
CA ASN A 60 -13.74 1.48 -2.39
C ASN A 60 -14.16 0.09 -1.88
N ASN A 61 -15.27 -0.01 -1.14
CA ASN A 61 -15.93 -1.28 -0.84
C ASN A 61 -16.93 -1.72 -1.92
N ALA A 62 -17.04 -0.98 -3.02
CA ALA A 62 -17.91 -1.35 -4.13
C ALA A 62 -17.47 -2.68 -4.80
N ALA A 63 -18.44 -3.45 -5.30
CA ALA A 63 -18.20 -4.82 -5.78
C ALA A 63 -17.25 -4.88 -6.99
N GLU A 64 -17.22 -3.83 -7.81
CA GLU A 64 -16.35 -3.75 -8.99
C GLU A 64 -14.88 -3.58 -8.58
N ILE A 65 -14.64 -2.93 -7.43
CA ILE A 65 -13.32 -2.72 -6.84
C ILE A 65 -12.85 -3.97 -6.09
N LEU A 66 -13.73 -4.55 -5.26
CA LEU A 66 -13.41 -5.73 -4.46
C LEU A 66 -13.38 -7.02 -5.30
N GLN A 67 -14.07 -7.03 -6.43
CA GLN A 67 -14.11 -8.12 -7.41
C GLN A 67 -14.52 -9.48 -6.83
N ASP A 68 -15.27 -9.47 -5.74
CA ASP A 68 -15.71 -10.64 -4.97
C ASP A 68 -14.57 -11.50 -4.38
N VAL A 69 -13.33 -11.00 -4.44
CA VAL A 69 -12.12 -11.71 -3.96
C VAL A 69 -11.40 -10.96 -2.85
N LEU A 70 -11.71 -9.69 -2.67
CA LEU A 70 -11.19 -8.84 -1.61
C LEU A 70 -12.28 -8.57 -0.57
N ALA A 71 -11.87 -8.58 0.70
CA ALA A 71 -12.76 -8.17 1.79
C ALA A 71 -12.96 -6.65 1.79
N PRO A 72 -14.10 -6.15 2.27
CA PRO A 72 -14.29 -4.73 2.58
C PRO A 72 -13.12 -4.17 3.42
N GLY A 73 -12.69 -2.95 3.12
CA GLY A 73 -11.53 -2.31 3.76
C GLY A 73 -10.19 -2.66 3.12
N SER A 74 -10.16 -3.48 2.06
CA SER A 74 -8.91 -3.81 1.36
C SER A 74 -8.22 -2.59 0.77
N TYR A 75 -8.95 -1.53 0.39
CA TYR A 75 -8.40 -0.24 -0.03
C TYR A 75 -8.94 0.90 0.84
N ASN A 76 -8.09 1.90 1.09
CA ASN A 76 -8.44 3.12 1.81
C ASN A 76 -9.56 3.90 1.08
N PRO A 77 -10.49 4.58 1.77
CA PRO A 77 -11.56 5.37 1.14
C PRO A 77 -11.13 6.45 0.16
N MET A 78 -9.94 7.04 0.35
CA MET A 78 -9.42 8.14 -0.47
C MET A 78 -8.48 7.67 -1.59
N GLU A 79 -8.30 6.36 -1.72
CA GLU A 79 -7.38 5.75 -2.67
C GLU A 79 -7.97 5.75 -4.09
N VAL A 80 -7.27 6.35 -5.06
CA VAL A 80 -7.68 6.35 -6.48
C VAL A 80 -7.14 5.12 -7.19
N ILE A 81 -7.89 4.03 -7.27
CA ILE A 81 -7.36 2.76 -7.77
C ILE A 81 -7.06 2.82 -9.28
N HIS A 82 -5.85 2.45 -9.68
CA HIS A 82 -5.47 2.43 -11.09
C HIS A 82 -6.29 1.37 -11.86
N PRO A 83 -6.80 1.65 -13.07
CA PRO A 83 -7.63 0.70 -13.82
C PRO A 83 -6.98 -0.67 -14.04
N ASP A 84 -5.65 -0.72 -14.29
CA ASP A 84 -4.93 -1.99 -14.41
C ASP A 84 -4.91 -2.82 -13.13
N ALA A 85 -5.08 -2.22 -11.95
CA ALA A 85 -5.24 -2.98 -10.72
C ALA A 85 -6.57 -3.73 -10.67
N LEU A 86 -7.58 -3.21 -11.40
CA LEU A 86 -8.92 -3.78 -11.49
C LEU A 86 -9.13 -4.67 -12.73
N ARG A 87 -8.22 -4.64 -13.70
CA ARG A 87 -8.31 -5.44 -14.92
C ARG A 87 -8.41 -6.95 -14.61
N ARG A 88 -9.33 -7.66 -15.25
CA ARG A 88 -9.35 -9.13 -15.22
C ARG A 88 -8.24 -9.69 -16.11
N LEU A 89 -7.74 -10.88 -15.79
CA LEU A 89 -6.82 -11.61 -16.66
C LEU A 89 -7.51 -12.00 -17.96
N ASP A 90 -6.75 -12.35 -18.99
CA ASP A 90 -7.31 -12.69 -20.33
C ASP A 90 -8.28 -13.89 -20.28
N ASN A 91 -8.18 -14.74 -19.26
CA ASN A 91 -9.09 -15.85 -18.99
C ASN A 91 -10.33 -15.45 -18.13
N GLY A 92 -10.56 -14.17 -17.93
CA GLY A 92 -11.67 -13.61 -17.13
C GLY A 92 -11.48 -13.67 -15.61
N LYS A 93 -10.45 -14.33 -15.09
CA LYS A 93 -10.23 -14.46 -13.63
C LYS A 93 -9.75 -13.14 -13.03
N SER A 94 -10.01 -12.94 -11.72
CA SER A 94 -9.33 -11.87 -10.97
C SER A 94 -7.82 -12.09 -10.99
N GLN A 95 -7.06 -11.00 -10.86
CA GLN A 95 -5.62 -11.04 -10.63
C GLN A 95 -5.28 -11.71 -9.29
N LEU A 96 -6.15 -11.60 -8.28
CA LEU A 96 -6.06 -12.38 -7.05
C LEU A 96 -6.74 -13.74 -7.26
N ASN A 97 -5.94 -14.78 -7.42
CA ASN A 97 -6.44 -16.13 -7.69
C ASN A 97 -5.48 -17.22 -7.19
N GLY A 98 -6.01 -18.44 -7.04
CA GLY A 98 -5.24 -19.63 -6.66
C GLY A 98 -4.50 -19.44 -5.34
N MET A 99 -3.25 -19.85 -5.27
CA MET A 99 -2.41 -19.69 -4.07
C MET A 99 -2.21 -18.21 -3.65
N GLY A 100 -2.46 -17.25 -4.56
CA GLY A 100 -2.29 -15.84 -4.26
C GLY A 100 -3.26 -15.28 -3.23
N SER A 101 -4.42 -15.92 -3.02
CA SER A 101 -5.42 -15.53 -2.02
C SER A 101 -5.25 -16.25 -0.67
N ALA A 102 -4.29 -17.18 -0.56
CA ALA A 102 -4.17 -18.04 0.62
C ALA A 102 -3.54 -17.32 1.84
N ALA A 103 -2.71 -16.31 1.60
CA ALA A 103 -2.01 -15.58 2.66
C ALA A 103 -2.03 -14.08 2.38
N LYS A 104 -2.47 -13.31 3.38
CA LYS A 104 -2.39 -11.85 3.43
C LYS A 104 -1.37 -11.45 4.49
N ALA A 105 -0.83 -10.25 4.41
CA ALA A 105 0.13 -9.78 5.39
C ALA A 105 -0.12 -8.33 5.80
N LEU A 106 0.00 -8.06 7.09
CA LEU A 106 0.18 -6.73 7.65
C LEU A 106 1.65 -6.64 8.08
N LEU A 107 2.37 -5.67 7.56
CA LEU A 107 3.76 -5.41 7.94
C LEU A 107 3.79 -4.15 8.78
N ILE A 108 4.50 -4.22 9.91
CA ILE A 108 4.91 -3.05 10.70
C ILE A 108 6.42 -2.99 10.60
N ILE A 109 6.94 -1.86 10.17
CA ILE A 109 8.37 -1.67 9.88
C ILE A 109 8.84 -0.44 10.64
N ARG A 110 9.97 -0.58 11.34
CA ARG A 110 10.70 0.55 11.91
C ARG A 110 12.02 0.69 11.19
N TYR A 111 12.17 1.73 10.39
CA TYR A 111 13.45 2.10 9.79
C TYR A 111 14.25 2.89 10.83
N ASP A 112 15.30 2.25 11.35
CA ASP A 112 16.25 2.88 12.25
C ASP A 112 17.18 3.86 11.49
N ASP A 113 17.37 3.64 10.17
CA ASP A 113 18.20 4.49 9.30
C ASP A 113 17.73 4.43 7.84
N SER A 114 17.73 5.59 7.17
CA SER A 114 17.43 5.76 5.74
C SER A 114 17.96 7.10 5.19
N ASP A 115 18.00 7.26 3.87
CA ASP A 115 18.43 8.49 3.19
C ASP A 115 17.53 9.72 3.50
N VAL A 116 16.37 9.52 4.14
CA VAL A 116 15.47 10.59 4.61
C VAL A 116 15.31 10.61 6.14
N GLY A 117 16.18 9.89 6.86
CA GLY A 117 16.11 9.71 8.31
C GLY A 117 15.19 8.57 8.75
N PRO A 118 15.10 8.30 10.05
CA PRO A 118 14.28 7.21 10.59
C PRO A 118 12.77 7.47 10.42
N TYR A 119 12.00 6.42 10.18
CA TYR A 119 10.54 6.47 10.11
C TYR A 119 9.91 5.11 10.39
N ASP A 120 8.64 5.12 10.76
CA ASP A 120 7.82 3.91 10.90
C ASP A 120 6.89 3.77 9.69
N GLU A 121 6.63 2.53 9.30
CA GLU A 121 5.78 2.18 8.16
C GLU A 121 4.82 1.04 8.51
N VAL A 122 3.59 1.14 8.01
CA VAL A 122 2.59 0.07 8.05
C VAL A 122 2.14 -0.23 6.62
N MET A 123 2.24 -1.50 6.21
CA MET A 123 1.76 -1.94 4.89
C MET A 123 0.69 -3.00 5.02
N VAL A 124 -0.37 -2.86 4.22
CA VAL A 124 -1.42 -3.87 4.04
C VAL A 124 -1.23 -4.55 2.69
N ILE A 125 -0.98 -5.86 2.74
CA ILE A 125 -0.81 -6.73 1.58
C ILE A 125 -2.00 -7.70 1.53
N PRO A 126 -3.04 -7.42 0.71
CA PRO A 126 -4.22 -8.26 0.64
C PRO A 126 -4.01 -9.58 -0.12
N GLY A 127 -2.81 -9.82 -0.66
CA GLY A 127 -2.44 -11.07 -1.30
C GLY A 127 -1.44 -10.89 -2.43
N PHE A 128 -1.29 -11.95 -3.22
CA PHE A 128 -0.36 -12.01 -4.34
C PHE A 128 -1.09 -12.06 -5.68
N PHE A 129 -0.97 -10.99 -6.44
CA PHE A 129 -1.73 -10.72 -7.65
C PHE A 129 -0.91 -11.07 -8.89
N VAL A 130 -1.57 -11.67 -9.88
CA VAL A 130 -0.99 -11.88 -11.21
C VAL A 130 -1.02 -10.55 -11.97
N ASN A 131 0.14 -10.07 -12.41
CA ASN A 131 0.26 -8.91 -13.26
C ASN A 131 -0.31 -9.25 -14.66
N PRO A 132 -1.30 -8.51 -15.17
CA PRO A 132 -1.97 -8.82 -16.44
C PRO A 132 -1.07 -8.65 -17.67
N HIS A 133 0.02 -7.89 -17.56
CA HIS A 133 0.94 -7.62 -18.65
C HIS A 133 2.11 -8.61 -18.71
N THR A 134 2.48 -9.22 -17.58
CA THR A 134 3.64 -10.12 -17.49
C THR A 134 3.30 -11.56 -17.11
N GLY A 135 2.08 -11.81 -16.61
CA GLY A 135 1.66 -13.10 -16.07
C GLY A 135 2.35 -13.50 -14.75
N LYS A 136 3.27 -12.67 -14.24
CA LYS A 136 4.00 -12.96 -13.00
C LYS A 136 3.19 -12.57 -11.78
N ARG A 137 3.40 -13.29 -10.68
CA ARG A 137 2.70 -13.06 -9.41
C ARG A 137 3.56 -12.21 -8.47
N HIS A 138 2.97 -11.15 -7.92
CA HIS A 138 3.62 -10.21 -7.01
C HIS A 138 2.71 -9.87 -5.83
N ALA A 139 3.29 -9.58 -4.66
CA ALA A 139 2.55 -8.99 -3.57
C ALA A 139 1.98 -7.64 -4.04
N ARG A 140 0.71 -7.38 -3.73
CA ARG A 140 0.11 -6.06 -3.92
C ARG A 140 0.10 -5.35 -2.59
N ILE A 141 0.58 -4.12 -2.54
CA ILE A 141 0.37 -3.23 -1.39
C ILE A 141 -0.87 -2.41 -1.71
N SER A 142 -1.94 -2.59 -0.95
CA SER A 142 -3.17 -1.81 -1.15
C SER A 142 -3.22 -0.56 -0.29
N ASN A 143 -2.51 -0.56 0.84
CA ASN A 143 -2.37 0.58 1.71
C ASN A 143 -0.96 0.61 2.28
N ILE A 144 -0.36 1.79 2.34
CA ILE A 144 0.93 2.04 2.98
C ILE A 144 0.87 3.38 3.71
N TYR A 145 1.23 3.35 4.99
CA TYR A 145 1.24 4.51 5.88
C TYR A 145 2.64 4.68 6.44
N VAL A 146 3.15 5.91 6.46
CA VAL A 146 4.46 6.21 7.06
C VAL A 146 4.37 7.38 8.03
N SER A 147 5.31 7.44 8.97
CA SER A 147 5.30 8.43 10.04
C SER A 147 5.92 9.79 9.70
N THR A 148 6.51 9.97 8.52
CA THR A 148 7.20 11.22 8.15
C THR A 148 6.86 11.67 6.72
N ASP A 149 6.66 12.98 6.54
CA ASP A 149 6.37 13.56 5.22
C ASP A 149 7.54 13.40 4.24
N ALA A 150 8.77 13.34 4.74
CA ALA A 150 9.95 13.08 3.92
C ALA A 150 9.89 11.70 3.25
N SER A 151 9.44 10.68 3.98
CA SER A 151 9.21 9.34 3.43
C SER A 151 8.01 9.31 2.46
N VAL A 152 6.91 9.98 2.80
CA VAL A 152 5.73 10.11 1.91
C VAL A 152 6.12 10.71 0.56
N TRP A 153 6.77 11.87 0.57
CA TRP A 153 7.07 12.62 -0.65
C TRP A 153 8.08 11.90 -1.53
N ASN A 154 9.20 11.45 -0.96
CA ASN A 154 10.22 10.72 -1.72
C ASN A 154 9.70 9.37 -2.22
N GLY A 155 8.89 8.66 -1.43
CA GLY A 155 8.34 7.37 -1.83
C GLY A 155 7.39 7.46 -3.02
N ARG A 156 6.52 8.49 -3.04
CA ARG A 156 5.68 8.83 -4.20
C ARG A 156 6.52 9.18 -5.42
N ARG A 157 7.55 10.01 -5.25
CA ARG A 157 8.41 10.47 -6.34
C ARG A 157 9.24 9.34 -6.95
N ASN A 158 9.84 8.48 -6.13
CA ASN A 158 10.83 7.51 -6.56
C ASN A 158 10.21 6.21 -7.08
N TRP A 159 9.14 5.73 -6.43
CA TRP A 159 8.56 4.41 -6.71
C TRP A 159 7.08 4.45 -7.08
N ASN A 160 6.49 5.65 -7.24
CA ASN A 160 5.06 5.84 -7.47
C ASN A 160 4.19 5.10 -6.43
N LEU A 161 4.72 4.97 -5.21
CA LEU A 161 4.02 4.34 -4.10
C LEU A 161 3.02 5.34 -3.51
N LYS A 162 1.81 4.88 -3.26
CA LYS A 162 0.75 5.70 -2.69
C LYS A 162 0.78 5.63 -1.18
N ILE A 163 1.67 6.44 -0.64
CA ILE A 163 1.94 6.53 0.79
C ILE A 163 1.05 7.60 1.40
N SER A 164 0.40 7.30 2.52
CA SER A 164 -0.38 8.27 3.30
C SER A 164 0.33 8.64 4.61
N PRO A 165 0.22 9.89 5.10
CA PRO A 165 0.74 10.26 6.42
C PRO A 165 0.01 9.48 7.52
N SER A 166 0.74 9.03 8.55
CA SER A 166 0.11 8.30 9.67
C SER A 166 -0.80 9.19 10.54
N THR A 167 -0.50 10.49 10.60
CA THR A 167 -1.16 11.47 11.49
C THR A 167 -2.60 11.80 11.09
N GLU A 168 -2.95 11.69 9.81
CA GLU A 168 -4.30 12.02 9.31
C GLU A 168 -5.36 10.98 9.75
N HIS A 169 -4.96 9.77 10.17
CA HIS A 169 -5.88 8.65 10.37
C HIS A 169 -5.59 7.73 11.57
N ALA A 170 -4.68 8.12 12.47
CA ALA A 170 -4.38 7.35 13.69
C ALA A 170 -5.52 7.29 14.73
N SER A 171 -6.69 7.88 14.46
CA SER A 171 -7.82 7.96 15.39
C SER A 171 -8.71 6.71 15.48
N SER A 172 -8.43 5.63 14.73
CA SER A 172 -9.30 4.42 14.79
C SER A 172 -8.62 3.04 14.74
N LEU A 173 -7.29 2.95 14.80
CA LEU A 173 -6.60 1.65 14.90
C LEU A 173 -6.29 1.30 16.36
N ASN A 174 -7.32 0.93 17.12
CA ASN A 174 -7.14 0.25 18.41
C ASN A 174 -6.72 -1.21 18.15
N LEU A 175 -5.43 -1.44 17.94
CA LEU A 175 -4.86 -2.79 17.92
C LEU A 175 -4.64 -3.25 19.37
N SER A 176 -5.61 -3.94 19.96
CA SER A 176 -5.42 -4.63 21.23
C SER A 176 -4.54 -5.87 21.00
N VAL A 177 -3.25 -5.75 21.29
CA VAL A 177 -2.33 -6.89 21.33
C VAL A 177 -2.32 -7.41 22.77
N ASN A 178 -3.07 -8.49 23.03
CA ASN A 178 -2.89 -9.28 24.24
C ASN A 178 -1.55 -10.04 24.10
N GLY A 179 -0.49 -9.49 24.69
CA GLY A 179 0.79 -10.15 24.80
C GLY A 179 0.67 -11.40 25.68
N ILE A 180 1.16 -12.53 25.18
CA ILE A 180 1.52 -13.67 26.01
C ILE A 180 3.04 -13.57 26.21
N ASN A 181 3.44 -13.43 27.48
CA ASN A 181 4.84 -13.43 27.93
C ASN A 181 5.56 -14.75 27.61
#